data_AF-A0A7J3I2R2-F1
#
_entry.id   AF-A0A7J3I2R2-F1
#
_cell.length_a   1.000
_cell.length_b   1.000
_cell.length_c   1.000
_cell.angle_alpha   90.00
_cell.angle_beta   90.00
_cell.angle_gamma   90.00
#
_symmetry.space_group_name_H-M   'P 1'
#
loop_
_entity.id
_entity.type
_entity.pdbx_description
1 polymer ?
#
loop_
_entity_poly.entity_id
_entity_poly.type
_entity_poly.pdbx_seq_one_letter_code
_entity_poly.pdbx_strand_id
1 'polypeptide(L)'
;MPNAYVLKGGYVYDPLNGIDGEKMDVAIADGKIVDTAPKGAKVIDVSGKVVMPGGVCIHSHIAGGKVNSGRRLRPEDHRKDVVPKRGQLRSGVGYTVPSTFITGYRFAAMGYTTVFEPAVPPLKARHTHEEFQDTPILDNGGFVLTGNNWFVLNYIRNNEMDKLAAYIAWLLWATKCYAVKIVNPGGVESWGWGKNVNGLDDKVPYFDVSPREIVTALAQVNEKLGLPHTIHVHGNNLGHPGNYEITLETMEAVREVKPAKGRRNVIHFTHVQFNAYAGTSWKDFASGGKEIAEYINKHDHVTVDIGQVIFGDATTMTADGPWEFTLHQITGGNKWVNSDVELETGSGIVPYVFRRTIPVNAVQWAIGLEIMLSVNDLYKVCLTTDHPNGGPFYFYPKIISWLVSR
;
A
#
# COMPACT_ATOMS: atom_id res chain seq x y z
N MET A 1 37.28 13.15 -8.73
CA MET A 1 36.60 14.26 -8.03
C MET A 1 35.42 13.66 -7.30
N PRO A 2 35.12 14.05 -6.06
CA PRO A 2 33.92 13.56 -5.37
C PRO A 2 32.69 13.82 -6.25
N ASN A 3 31.72 12.90 -6.23
CA ASN A 3 30.47 13.10 -6.96
C ASN A 3 29.65 14.14 -6.20
N ALA A 4 29.90 15.41 -6.47
CA ALA A 4 29.31 16.54 -5.76
C ALA A 4 28.49 17.43 -6.70
N TYR A 5 27.31 17.81 -6.22
CA TYR A 5 26.36 18.69 -6.92
C TYR A 5 25.87 19.77 -5.97
N VAL A 6 25.47 20.91 -6.53
CA VAL A 6 24.68 21.92 -5.81
C VAL A 6 23.47 22.28 -6.66
N LEU A 7 22.28 22.07 -6.09
CA LEU A 7 21.03 22.57 -6.65
C LEU A 7 20.93 24.04 -6.26
N LYS A 8 20.95 24.95 -7.24
CA LYS A 8 21.06 26.39 -6.98
C LYS A 8 19.75 27.13 -7.25
N GLY A 9 19.30 27.92 -6.28
CA GLY A 9 18.23 28.91 -6.43
C GLY A 9 16.78 28.39 -6.46
N GLY A 10 16.54 27.16 -5.99
CA GLY A 10 15.22 26.52 -5.98
C GLY A 10 14.36 26.91 -4.78
N TYR A 11 13.05 26.69 -4.87
CA TYR A 11 12.12 26.79 -3.75
C TYR A 11 12.00 25.43 -3.06
N VAL A 12 12.61 25.30 -1.89
CA VAL A 12 12.70 24.03 -1.16
C VAL A 12 11.47 23.84 -0.27
N TYR A 13 10.88 22.65 -0.33
CA TYR A 13 9.83 22.20 0.57
C TYR A 13 10.32 20.95 1.30
N ASP A 14 10.56 21.07 2.61
CA ASP A 14 10.95 20.00 3.50
C ASP A 14 10.16 20.11 4.82
N PRO A 15 8.96 19.52 4.89
CA PRO A 15 8.09 19.63 6.05
C PRO A 15 8.70 19.10 7.35
N LEU A 16 9.58 18.08 7.28
CA LEU A 16 10.22 17.51 8.47
C LEU A 16 11.22 18.47 9.11
N ASN A 17 11.84 19.33 8.31
CA ASN A 17 12.74 20.38 8.77
C ASN A 17 12.07 21.76 8.85
N GLY A 18 10.76 21.86 8.60
CA GLY A 18 9.99 23.10 8.69
C GLY A 18 10.26 24.10 7.55
N ILE A 19 10.79 23.65 6.42
CA ILE A 19 11.11 24.50 5.26
C ILE A 19 9.90 24.54 4.32
N ASP A 20 9.29 25.71 4.15
CA ASP A 20 8.05 25.91 3.39
C ASP A 20 8.24 26.89 2.22
N GLY A 21 8.82 26.40 1.13
CA GLY A 21 8.98 27.18 -0.11
C GLY A 21 10.10 28.22 -0.04
N GLU A 22 11.06 28.07 0.87
CA GLU A 22 12.20 28.99 0.99
C GLU A 22 13.14 28.87 -0.21
N LYS A 23 13.67 30.01 -0.67
CA LYS A 23 14.66 30.02 -1.76
C LYS A 23 16.06 29.73 -1.20
N MET A 24 16.56 28.52 -1.44
CA MET A 24 17.85 28.08 -0.91
C MET A 24 18.57 27.10 -1.84
N ASP A 25 19.86 26.90 -1.58
CA ASP A 25 20.69 25.93 -2.30
C ASP A 25 20.75 24.60 -1.53
N VAL A 26 20.79 23.48 -2.25
CA VAL A 26 20.94 22.14 -1.65
C VAL A 26 22.23 21.51 -2.16
N ALA A 27 23.18 21.28 -1.25
CA ALA A 27 24.46 20.66 -1.56
C ALA A 27 24.40 19.15 -1.34
N ILE A 28 24.96 18.40 -2.30
CA ILE A 28 25.00 16.93 -2.28
C ILE A 28 26.44 16.51 -2.56
N ALA A 29 26.96 15.58 -1.77
CA ALA A 29 28.26 14.97 -1.98
C ALA A 29 28.20 13.48 -1.68
N ASP A 30 28.70 12.66 -2.62
CA ASP A 30 28.86 11.21 -2.47
C ASP A 30 27.57 10.50 -2.00
N GLY A 31 26.43 10.92 -2.58
CA GLY A 31 25.12 10.33 -2.30
C GLY A 31 24.42 10.85 -1.04
N LYS A 32 24.96 11.86 -0.36
CA LYS A 32 24.37 12.46 0.84
C LYS A 32 24.18 13.97 0.70
N ILE A 33 23.13 14.49 1.35
CA ILE A 33 22.97 15.94 1.55
C ILE A 33 24.05 16.40 2.54
N VAL A 34 24.70 17.52 2.26
CA VAL A 34 25.79 18.10 3.08
C VAL A 34 25.57 19.59 3.31
N ASP A 35 26.11 20.13 4.40
CA ASP A 35 25.92 21.54 4.76
C ASP A 35 26.54 22.53 3.77
N THR A 36 27.62 22.13 3.09
CA THR A 36 28.35 23.01 2.15
C THR A 36 28.84 22.23 0.95
N ALA A 37 28.63 22.79 -0.24
CA ALA A 37 29.08 22.19 -1.50
C ALA A 37 30.61 22.14 -1.55
N PRO A 38 31.22 20.96 -1.79
CA PRO A 38 32.66 20.85 -2.02
C PRO A 38 33.13 21.74 -3.17
N LYS A 39 34.38 22.22 -3.09
CA LYS A 39 34.98 23.01 -4.18
C LYS A 39 34.96 22.21 -5.48
N GLY A 40 34.42 22.81 -6.55
CA GLY A 40 34.26 22.16 -7.85
C GLY A 40 32.99 21.31 -8.01
N ALA A 41 32.06 21.35 -7.05
CA ALA A 41 30.75 20.73 -7.19
C ALA A 41 30.03 21.23 -8.45
N LYS A 42 29.38 20.31 -9.17
CA LYS A 42 28.63 20.64 -10.38
C LYS A 42 27.37 21.42 -10.01
N VAL A 43 27.22 22.62 -10.57
CA VAL A 43 26.02 23.44 -10.37
C VAL A 43 24.88 22.91 -11.25
N ILE A 44 23.71 22.72 -10.64
CA ILE A 44 22.45 22.42 -11.32
C ILE A 44 21.50 23.59 -11.02
N ASP A 45 21.19 24.39 -12.04
CA ASP A 45 20.29 25.53 -11.89
C ASP A 45 18.83 25.07 -11.81
N VAL A 46 18.24 25.32 -10.64
CA VAL A 46 16.84 25.02 -10.33
C VAL A 46 16.06 26.29 -10.00
N SER A 47 16.55 27.45 -10.46
CA SER A 47 15.85 28.72 -10.33
C SER A 47 14.43 28.66 -10.87
N GLY A 48 13.46 29.12 -10.07
CA GLY A 48 12.04 29.11 -10.43
C GLY A 48 11.37 27.73 -10.37
N LYS A 49 12.05 26.70 -9.85
CA LYS A 49 11.52 25.34 -9.69
C LYS A 49 11.32 24.98 -8.23
N VAL A 50 10.38 24.07 -7.99
CA VAL A 50 10.19 23.42 -6.69
C VAL A 50 11.24 22.32 -6.51
N VAL A 51 11.78 22.24 -5.30
CA VAL A 51 12.71 21.19 -4.87
C VAL A 51 12.11 20.51 -3.65
N MET A 52 11.99 19.18 -3.69
CA MET A 52 11.43 18.35 -2.61
C MET A 52 12.34 17.14 -2.39
N PRO A 53 12.27 16.49 -1.21
CA PRO A 53 12.78 15.14 -1.04
C PRO A 53 12.22 14.17 -2.09
N GLY A 54 12.98 13.11 -2.39
CA GLY A 54 12.50 12.05 -3.27
C GLY A 54 11.22 11.42 -2.71
N GLY A 55 10.23 11.19 -3.58
CA GLY A 55 8.94 10.63 -3.18
C GLY A 55 9.07 9.21 -2.64
N VAL A 56 8.33 8.93 -1.56
CA VAL A 56 8.28 7.61 -0.91
C VAL A 56 6.87 7.03 -1.08
N CYS A 57 6.75 5.94 -1.82
CA CYS A 57 5.50 5.21 -1.99
C CYS A 57 5.48 4.00 -1.06
N ILE A 58 4.62 4.04 -0.03
CA ILE A 58 4.58 3.01 1.01
C ILE A 58 3.72 1.79 0.63
N HIS A 59 2.95 1.88 -0.46
CA HIS A 59 2.03 0.81 -0.87
C HIS A 59 1.81 0.80 -2.39
N SER A 60 2.48 -0.11 -3.09
CA SER A 60 2.28 -0.33 -4.52
C SER A 60 2.61 -1.76 -4.92
N HIS A 61 1.69 -2.46 -5.57
CA HIS A 61 1.92 -3.80 -6.11
C HIS A 61 2.78 -3.74 -7.37
N ILE A 62 4.09 -3.86 -7.20
CA ILE A 62 5.10 -3.71 -8.26
C ILE A 62 5.87 -4.99 -8.54
N ALA A 63 5.90 -5.94 -7.59
CA ALA A 63 6.79 -7.10 -7.66
C ALA A 63 6.17 -8.40 -7.13
N GLY A 64 6.42 -9.48 -7.87
CA GLY A 64 6.21 -10.87 -7.43
C GLY A 64 5.01 -11.57 -8.07
N GLY A 65 4.71 -12.76 -7.55
CA GLY A 65 3.81 -13.72 -8.20
C GLY A 65 2.45 -13.17 -8.62
N LYS A 66 1.77 -12.41 -7.76
CA LYS A 66 0.46 -11.83 -8.07
C LYS A 66 0.54 -10.80 -9.20
N VAL A 67 1.56 -9.95 -9.17
CA VAL A 67 1.75 -8.84 -10.12
C VAL A 67 2.05 -9.42 -11.49
N ASN A 68 2.96 -10.40 -11.55
CA ASN A 68 3.31 -11.06 -12.79
C ASN A 68 2.15 -11.89 -13.37
N SER A 69 1.31 -12.51 -12.54
CA SER A 69 0.05 -13.11 -12.99
C SER A 69 -0.89 -12.08 -13.62
N GLY A 70 -0.99 -10.87 -13.06
CA GLY A 70 -1.72 -9.75 -13.66
C GLY A 70 -1.17 -9.35 -15.04
N ARG A 71 0.15 -9.22 -15.18
CA ARG A 71 0.81 -8.98 -16.48
C ARG A 71 0.47 -10.08 -17.49
N ARG A 72 0.54 -11.35 -17.08
CA ARG A 72 0.23 -12.49 -17.96
C ARG A 72 -1.24 -12.59 -18.35
N LEU A 73 -2.16 -12.23 -17.44
CA LEU A 73 -3.61 -12.27 -17.65
C LEU A 73 -4.08 -11.27 -18.71
N ARG A 74 -3.34 -10.16 -18.88
CA ARG A 74 -3.79 -8.98 -19.64
C ARG A 74 -2.88 -8.61 -20.81
N PRO A 75 -2.70 -9.46 -21.84
CA PRO A 75 -1.99 -9.05 -23.05
C PRO A 75 -2.67 -7.87 -23.76
N GLU A 76 -3.97 -7.65 -23.57
CA GLU A 76 -4.67 -6.47 -24.09
C GLU A 76 -4.24 -5.16 -23.40
N ASP A 77 -3.86 -5.22 -22.12
CA ASP A 77 -3.31 -4.07 -21.38
C ASP A 77 -1.93 -3.69 -21.92
N HIS A 78 -1.10 -4.69 -22.20
CA HIS A 78 0.21 -4.50 -22.81
C HIS A 78 0.13 -3.86 -24.21
N ARG A 79 -0.87 -4.23 -25.01
CA ARG A 79 -1.06 -3.66 -26.36
C ARG A 79 -1.45 -2.18 -26.34
N LYS A 80 -2.07 -1.70 -25.25
CA LYS A 80 -2.47 -0.29 -25.11
C LYS A 80 -1.30 0.63 -24.83
N ASP A 81 -0.21 0.10 -24.28
CA ASP A 81 0.89 0.89 -23.76
C ASP A 81 2.22 0.17 -23.98
N VAL A 82 2.73 0.32 -25.20
CA VAL A 82 4.02 -0.23 -25.62
C VAL A 82 5.08 0.84 -25.48
N VAL A 83 6.12 0.55 -24.70
CA VAL A 83 7.25 1.45 -24.48
C VAL A 83 8.47 0.95 -25.27
N PRO A 84 8.85 1.62 -26.38
CA PRO A 84 10.01 1.21 -27.16
C PRO A 84 11.31 1.45 -26.39
N LYS A 85 12.35 0.69 -26.75
CA LYS A 85 13.70 0.88 -26.23
C LYS A 85 14.19 2.30 -26.57
N ARG A 86 14.77 3.01 -25.61
CA ARG A 86 15.32 4.36 -25.81
C ARG A 86 16.71 4.49 -25.19
N GLY A 87 17.73 4.63 -26.03
CA GLY A 87 19.12 4.72 -25.57
C GLY A 87 19.49 3.51 -24.70
N GLN A 88 19.87 3.77 -23.44
CA GLN A 88 20.20 2.74 -22.45
C GLN A 88 18.97 2.16 -21.72
N LEU A 89 17.79 2.77 -21.85
CA LEU A 89 16.56 2.29 -21.22
C LEU A 89 16.01 1.10 -21.99
N ARG A 90 15.59 0.05 -21.26
CA ARG A 90 14.96 -1.13 -21.85
C ARG A 90 13.54 -0.82 -22.32
N SER A 91 13.08 -1.57 -23.32
CA SER A 91 11.68 -1.58 -23.73
C SER A 91 10.81 -2.29 -22.69
N GLY A 92 9.52 -2.09 -22.76
CA GLY A 92 8.54 -2.83 -21.97
C GLY A 92 7.12 -2.52 -22.40
N VAL A 93 6.16 -2.98 -21.60
CA VAL A 93 4.73 -2.85 -21.89
C VAL A 93 3.93 -2.72 -20.59
N GLY A 94 2.66 -2.34 -20.72
CA GLY A 94 1.64 -2.43 -19.68
C GLY A 94 1.16 -1.07 -19.21
N TYR A 95 -0.15 -0.87 -19.34
CA TYR A 95 -0.84 0.35 -18.93
C TYR A 95 -1.14 0.27 -17.44
N THR A 96 -1.97 -0.68 -17.01
CA THR A 96 -2.34 -0.84 -15.60
C THR A 96 -1.28 -1.59 -14.81
N VAL A 97 -0.64 -2.60 -15.40
CA VAL A 97 0.39 -3.42 -14.72
C VAL A 97 1.67 -3.40 -15.56
N PRO A 98 2.50 -2.34 -15.46
CA PRO A 98 3.71 -2.24 -16.26
C PRO A 98 4.72 -3.36 -15.95
N SER A 99 5.52 -3.70 -16.96
CA SER A 99 6.72 -4.53 -16.80
C SER A 99 7.75 -3.86 -15.87
N THR A 100 8.56 -4.65 -15.17
CA THR A 100 9.50 -4.24 -14.10
C THR A 100 10.35 -3.01 -14.44
N PHE A 101 11.01 -2.99 -15.61
CA PHE A 101 11.81 -1.84 -16.04
C PHE A 101 10.98 -0.56 -16.19
N ILE A 102 9.78 -0.67 -16.77
CA ILE A 102 8.88 0.46 -16.97
C ILE A 102 8.33 0.99 -15.65
N THR A 103 8.08 0.10 -14.68
CA THR A 103 7.71 0.49 -13.32
C THR A 103 8.74 1.43 -12.71
N GLY A 104 10.02 1.03 -12.70
CA GLY A 104 11.12 1.84 -12.18
C GLY A 104 11.24 3.19 -12.87
N TYR A 105 11.19 3.20 -14.21
CA TYR A 105 11.29 4.44 -14.99
C TYR A 105 10.13 5.41 -14.72
N ARG A 106 8.90 4.91 -14.56
CA ARG A 106 7.73 5.77 -14.35
C ARG A 106 7.70 6.38 -12.96
N PHE A 107 8.09 5.65 -11.91
CA PHE A 107 8.23 6.25 -10.58
C PHE A 107 9.34 7.32 -10.58
N ALA A 108 10.50 7.01 -11.14
CA ALA A 108 11.61 7.97 -11.23
C ALA A 108 11.23 9.23 -12.02
N ALA A 109 10.45 9.09 -13.12
CA ALA A 109 9.97 10.22 -13.91
C ALA A 109 9.03 11.16 -13.13
N MET A 110 8.37 10.66 -12.08
CA MET A 110 7.56 11.48 -11.17
C MET A 110 8.33 12.02 -9.96
N GLY A 111 9.63 11.73 -9.84
CA GLY A 111 10.44 12.13 -8.69
C GLY A 111 10.34 11.20 -7.48
N TYR A 112 9.79 9.99 -7.64
CA TYR A 112 9.78 8.97 -6.58
C TYR A 112 11.08 8.16 -6.60
N THR A 113 11.62 7.88 -5.41
CA THR A 113 12.91 7.21 -5.22
C THR A 113 12.82 5.95 -4.39
N THR A 114 11.74 5.78 -3.62
CA THR A 114 11.55 4.60 -2.76
C THR A 114 10.14 4.06 -2.90
N VAL A 115 9.99 2.74 -3.09
CA VAL A 115 8.68 2.08 -3.26
C VAL A 115 8.62 0.75 -2.53
N PHE A 116 7.51 0.49 -1.83
CA PHE A 116 7.29 -0.76 -1.10
C PHE A 116 6.21 -1.64 -1.75
N GLU A 117 6.56 -2.93 -1.99
CA GLU A 117 5.60 -3.99 -2.36
C GLU A 117 4.84 -4.44 -1.10
N PRO A 118 3.52 -4.26 -1.06
CA PRO A 118 2.78 -4.34 0.18
C PRO A 118 2.26 -5.76 0.47
N ALA A 119 2.57 -6.79 -0.32
CA ALA A 119 2.01 -8.12 -0.15
C ALA A 119 2.92 -9.23 -0.67
N VAL A 120 3.92 -9.65 0.11
CA VAL A 120 4.86 -10.72 -0.26
C VAL A 120 4.44 -12.03 0.42
N PRO A 121 3.98 -13.05 -0.34
CA PRO A 121 3.82 -14.41 0.21
C PRO A 121 5.20 -14.97 0.57
N PRO A 122 5.42 -15.45 1.81
CA PRO A 122 6.74 -15.91 2.25
C PRO A 122 7.41 -16.93 1.30
N LEU A 123 6.70 -17.97 0.87
CA LEU A 123 7.20 -19.00 -0.05
C LEU A 123 7.62 -18.44 -1.42
N LYS A 124 6.97 -17.35 -1.85
CA LYS A 124 7.21 -16.68 -3.14
C LYS A 124 8.12 -15.46 -3.02
N ALA A 125 8.74 -15.21 -1.86
CA ALA A 125 9.61 -14.05 -1.65
C ALA A 125 10.76 -13.95 -2.66
N ARG A 126 11.34 -15.08 -3.09
CA ARG A 126 12.39 -15.10 -4.14
C ARG A 126 11.96 -14.40 -5.42
N HIS A 127 10.74 -14.67 -5.91
CA HIS A 127 10.22 -14.05 -7.13
C HIS A 127 10.05 -12.53 -6.97
N THR A 128 9.62 -12.06 -5.79
CA THR A 128 9.55 -10.62 -5.52
C THR A 128 10.95 -9.98 -5.61
N HIS A 129 11.97 -10.58 -5.01
CA HIS A 129 13.34 -10.05 -5.06
C HIS A 129 13.96 -10.11 -6.46
N GLU A 130 13.67 -11.15 -7.25
CA GLU A 130 14.08 -11.23 -8.66
C GLU A 130 13.46 -10.09 -9.49
N GLU A 131 12.18 -9.74 -9.26
CA GLU A 131 11.56 -8.61 -9.94
C GLU A 131 12.08 -7.25 -9.46
N PHE A 132 12.44 -7.11 -8.18
CA PHE A 132 13.11 -5.91 -7.67
C PHE A 132 14.46 -5.67 -8.33
N GLN A 133 15.24 -6.73 -8.60
CA GLN A 133 16.51 -6.61 -9.31
C GLN A 133 16.33 -6.02 -10.73
N ASP A 134 15.19 -6.31 -11.37
CA ASP A 134 14.81 -5.77 -12.68
C ASP A 134 13.95 -4.49 -12.61
N THR A 135 13.82 -3.88 -11.42
CA THR A 135 13.13 -2.60 -11.21
C THR A 135 14.16 -1.51 -10.94
N PRO A 136 14.57 -0.74 -11.97
CA PRO A 136 15.72 0.15 -11.88
C PRO A 136 15.44 1.43 -11.06
N ILE A 137 16.51 2.09 -10.63
CA ILE A 137 16.57 3.41 -9.96
C ILE A 137 16.07 3.40 -8.50
N LEU A 138 14.97 2.71 -8.22
CA LEU A 138 14.27 2.81 -6.94
C LEU A 138 14.95 1.98 -5.85
N ASP A 139 15.07 2.56 -4.66
CA ASP A 139 15.15 1.78 -3.43
C ASP A 139 13.82 1.08 -3.22
N ASN A 140 13.84 -0.17 -2.77
CA ASN A 140 12.63 -0.96 -2.62
C ASN A 140 12.68 -1.93 -1.44
N GLY A 141 11.50 -2.38 -1.02
CA GLY A 141 11.30 -3.35 0.04
C GLY A 141 9.93 -4.00 -0.06
N GLY A 142 9.75 -5.14 0.60
CA GLY A 142 8.49 -5.88 0.61
C GLY A 142 7.90 -6.06 2.00
N PHE A 143 6.58 -6.14 2.13
CA PHE A 143 5.89 -6.46 3.38
C PHE A 143 5.39 -7.91 3.36
N VAL A 144 5.75 -8.69 4.37
CA VAL A 144 5.43 -10.13 4.42
C VAL A 144 4.01 -10.37 4.92
N LEU A 145 3.26 -11.21 4.21
CA LEU A 145 1.89 -11.56 4.57
C LEU A 145 1.86 -12.51 5.77
N THR A 146 1.09 -12.16 6.80
CA THR A 146 1.06 -12.88 8.09
C THR A 146 -0.34 -13.14 8.63
N GLY A 147 -1.36 -12.37 8.21
CA GLY A 147 -2.71 -12.41 8.77
C GLY A 147 -3.50 -13.72 8.57
N ASN A 148 -2.98 -14.64 7.75
CA ASN A 148 -3.59 -15.95 7.47
C ASN A 148 -2.55 -17.08 7.53
N ASN A 149 -1.37 -16.82 8.10
CA ASN A 149 -0.30 -17.80 8.18
C ASN A 149 -0.56 -18.81 9.29
N TRP A 150 -0.45 -20.11 8.99
CA TRP A 150 -0.82 -21.18 9.93
C TRP A 150 -0.02 -21.16 11.24
N PHE A 151 1.26 -20.81 11.22
CA PHE A 151 2.05 -20.70 12.44
C PHE A 151 1.57 -19.52 13.30
N VAL A 152 1.27 -18.39 12.67
CA VAL A 152 0.70 -17.22 13.35
C VAL A 152 -0.62 -17.59 14.02
N LEU A 153 -1.56 -18.19 13.27
CA LEU A 153 -2.86 -18.60 13.79
C LEU A 153 -2.74 -19.61 14.94
N ASN A 154 -1.84 -20.61 14.82
CA ASN A 154 -1.62 -21.59 15.88
C ASN A 154 -0.99 -21.00 17.14
N TYR A 155 0.01 -20.11 17.02
CA TYR A 155 0.61 -19.47 18.19
C TYR A 155 -0.38 -18.55 18.91
N ILE A 156 -1.26 -17.86 18.17
CA ILE A 156 -2.33 -17.04 18.77
C ILE A 156 -3.32 -17.95 19.51
N ARG A 157 -3.81 -19.01 18.86
CA ARG A 157 -4.73 -19.99 19.46
C ARG A 157 -4.23 -20.54 20.80
N ASN A 158 -2.94 -20.85 20.86
CA ASN A 158 -2.31 -21.43 22.05
C ASN A 158 -1.80 -20.37 23.05
N ASN A 159 -2.03 -19.08 22.79
CA ASN A 159 -1.52 -17.96 23.58
C ASN A 159 0.03 -17.97 23.76
N GLU A 160 0.76 -18.37 22.71
CA GLU A 160 2.21 -18.52 22.70
C GLU A 160 2.92 -17.29 22.11
N MET A 161 2.70 -16.12 22.72
CA MET A 161 3.15 -14.81 22.20
C MET A 161 4.67 -14.70 21.99
N ASP A 162 5.49 -15.36 22.81
CA ASP A 162 6.96 -15.38 22.63
C ASP A 162 7.37 -16.17 21.39
N LYS A 163 6.68 -17.29 21.11
CA LYS A 163 6.93 -18.08 19.89
C LYS A 163 6.43 -17.34 18.66
N LEU A 164 5.30 -16.64 18.76
CA LEU A 164 4.83 -15.74 17.70
C LEU A 164 5.87 -14.67 17.38
N ALA A 165 6.43 -14.00 18.39
CA ALA A 165 7.47 -12.99 18.19
C ALA A 165 8.74 -13.56 17.53
N ALA A 166 9.22 -14.71 18.02
CA ALA A 166 10.37 -15.39 17.42
C ALA A 166 10.11 -15.80 15.96
N TYR A 167 8.90 -16.30 15.66
CA TYR A 167 8.49 -16.67 14.31
C TYR A 167 8.43 -15.46 13.37
N ILE A 168 7.83 -14.34 13.79
CA ILE A 168 7.78 -13.12 12.98
C ILE A 168 9.19 -12.58 12.70
N ALA A 169 10.07 -12.58 13.70
CA ALA A 169 11.46 -12.17 13.50
C ALA A 169 12.20 -13.07 12.50
N TRP A 170 12.03 -14.40 12.62
CA TRP A 170 12.59 -15.36 11.66
C TRP A 170 12.01 -15.16 10.26
N LEU A 171 10.69 -14.96 10.15
CA LEU A 171 10.01 -14.83 8.87
C LEU A 171 10.50 -13.59 8.11
N LEU A 172 10.60 -12.43 8.77
CA LEU A 172 11.16 -11.20 8.20
C LEU A 172 12.61 -11.41 7.74
N TRP A 173 13.44 -12.04 8.57
CA TRP A 173 14.82 -12.36 8.20
C TRP A 173 14.89 -13.32 7.01
N ALA A 174 14.09 -14.38 6.99
CA ALA A 174 14.10 -15.41 5.97
C ALA A 174 13.65 -14.88 4.61
N THR A 175 12.58 -14.07 4.59
CA THR A 175 12.02 -13.48 3.37
C THR A 175 12.71 -12.19 2.94
N LYS A 176 13.56 -11.60 3.79
CA LYS A 176 14.17 -10.28 3.59
C LYS A 176 13.12 -9.19 3.37
N CYS A 177 11.97 -9.32 4.03
CA CYS A 177 10.92 -8.32 4.05
C CYS A 177 11.12 -7.32 5.20
N TYR A 178 10.48 -6.17 5.07
CA TYR A 178 10.67 -5.01 5.95
C TYR A 178 9.60 -4.90 7.05
N ALA A 179 8.34 -5.24 6.74
CA ALA A 179 7.22 -5.04 7.66
C ALA A 179 6.22 -6.20 7.67
N VAL A 180 5.42 -6.25 8.74
CA VAL A 180 4.32 -7.20 8.94
C VAL A 180 3.07 -6.71 8.21
N LYS A 181 2.64 -7.43 7.17
CA LYS A 181 1.38 -7.17 6.45
C LYS A 181 0.28 -8.12 6.88
N ILE A 182 -0.90 -7.56 7.10
CA ILE A 182 -2.14 -8.26 7.43
C ILE A 182 -3.16 -7.93 6.34
N VAL A 183 -3.72 -8.94 5.67
CA VAL A 183 -4.75 -8.77 4.63
C VAL A 183 -5.91 -9.69 4.97
N ASN A 184 -7.11 -9.12 5.14
CA ASN A 184 -8.34 -9.84 5.47
C ASN A 184 -8.05 -10.95 6.52
N PRO A 185 -7.62 -10.56 7.74
CA PRO A 185 -7.10 -11.51 8.72
C PRO A 185 -8.14 -12.60 9.00
N GLY A 186 -7.74 -13.86 8.87
CA GLY A 186 -8.62 -15.03 9.00
C GLY A 186 -9.55 -15.31 7.82
N GLY A 187 -9.90 -14.30 7.02
CA GLY A 187 -10.79 -14.45 5.87
C GLY A 187 -10.14 -15.18 4.70
N VAL A 188 -8.85 -14.95 4.46
CA VAL A 188 -8.14 -15.62 3.37
C VAL A 188 -7.87 -17.10 3.69
N GLU A 189 -7.61 -17.46 4.95
CA GLU A 189 -7.56 -18.87 5.34
C GLU A 189 -8.94 -19.53 5.19
N SER A 190 -10.00 -18.84 5.60
CA SER A 190 -11.38 -19.32 5.39
C SER A 190 -11.70 -19.53 3.90
N TRP A 191 -11.11 -18.72 3.03
CA TRP A 191 -11.26 -18.82 1.57
C TRP A 191 -10.66 -20.09 0.98
N GLY A 192 -9.64 -20.70 1.61
CA GLY A 192 -9.14 -22.02 1.22
C GLY A 192 -10.22 -23.10 1.19
N TRP A 193 -11.36 -22.85 1.86
CA TRP A 193 -12.55 -23.71 1.89
C TRP A 193 -13.79 -23.07 1.23
N GLY A 194 -13.59 -22.03 0.43
CA GLY A 194 -14.67 -21.27 -0.23
C GLY A 194 -15.51 -20.41 0.71
N LYS A 195 -15.00 -20.07 1.90
CA LYS A 195 -15.68 -19.25 2.91
C LYS A 195 -15.00 -17.88 3.09
N ASN A 196 -15.54 -17.05 3.98
CA ASN A 196 -14.92 -15.82 4.44
C ASN A 196 -15.34 -15.55 5.90
N VAL A 197 -14.73 -14.56 6.54
CA VAL A 197 -15.16 -13.99 7.83
C VAL A 197 -15.75 -12.61 7.60
N ASN A 198 -16.83 -12.26 8.30
CA ASN A 198 -17.57 -11.02 8.10
C ASN A 198 -17.65 -10.14 9.36
N GLY A 199 -17.30 -10.66 10.53
CA GLY A 199 -17.13 -9.92 11.79
C GLY A 199 -15.73 -10.08 12.36
N LEU A 200 -15.30 -9.13 13.20
CA LEU A 200 -13.98 -9.22 13.86
C LEU A 200 -13.88 -10.33 14.91
N ASP A 201 -15.03 -10.83 15.36
CA ASP A 201 -15.13 -11.88 16.36
C ASP A 201 -15.60 -13.22 15.76
N ASP A 202 -15.78 -13.27 14.43
CA ASP A 202 -16.01 -14.52 13.71
C ASP A 202 -14.80 -15.44 13.84
N LYS A 203 -15.04 -16.75 13.94
CA LYS A 203 -13.99 -17.74 14.10
C LYS A 203 -13.51 -18.30 12.77
N VAL A 204 -12.20 -18.24 12.56
CA VAL A 204 -11.53 -18.91 11.43
C VAL A 204 -11.70 -20.42 11.59
N PRO A 205 -12.20 -21.14 10.57
CA PRO A 205 -12.36 -22.59 10.63
C PRO A 205 -11.08 -23.30 11.07
N TYR A 206 -11.22 -24.35 11.87
CA TYR A 206 -10.13 -25.15 12.47
C TYR A 206 -9.24 -24.41 13.49
N PHE A 207 -8.80 -23.19 13.20
CA PHE A 207 -7.89 -22.41 14.05
C PHE A 207 -8.56 -21.79 15.27
N ASP A 208 -9.87 -21.50 15.20
CA ASP A 208 -10.66 -20.96 16.31
C ASP A 208 -10.13 -19.64 16.89
N VAL A 209 -9.45 -18.86 16.04
CA VAL A 209 -9.01 -17.48 16.32
C VAL A 209 -9.87 -16.50 15.53
N SER A 210 -10.06 -15.30 16.06
CA SER A 210 -10.80 -14.23 15.40
C SER A 210 -9.89 -13.21 14.73
N PRO A 211 -10.38 -12.46 13.73
CA PRO A 211 -9.65 -11.32 13.16
C PRO A 211 -9.15 -10.32 14.21
N ARG A 212 -9.94 -10.06 15.27
CA ARG A 212 -9.55 -9.19 16.40
C ARG A 212 -8.32 -9.73 17.13
N GLU A 213 -8.31 -11.02 17.43
CA GLU A 213 -7.18 -11.70 18.09
C GLU A 213 -5.92 -11.62 17.22
N ILE A 214 -6.06 -11.82 15.89
CA ILE A 214 -4.96 -11.76 14.93
C ILE A 214 -4.32 -10.36 14.87
N VAL A 215 -5.13 -9.32 14.64
CA VAL A 215 -4.62 -7.95 14.51
C VAL A 215 -3.98 -7.48 15.83
N THR A 216 -4.61 -7.79 16.97
CA THR A 216 -4.10 -7.40 18.28
C THR A 216 -2.79 -8.10 18.63
N ALA A 217 -2.70 -9.42 18.41
CA ALA A 217 -1.49 -10.18 18.70
C ALA A 217 -0.31 -9.74 17.82
N LEU A 218 -0.56 -9.51 16.52
CA LEU A 218 0.48 -9.04 15.61
C LEU A 218 0.91 -7.61 15.92
N ALA A 219 0.00 -6.71 16.34
CA ALA A 219 0.37 -5.38 16.83
C ALA A 219 1.30 -5.48 18.05
N GLN A 220 0.94 -6.27 19.05
CA GLN A 220 1.76 -6.47 20.26
C GLN A 220 3.15 -7.02 19.92
N VAL A 221 3.22 -7.99 19.00
CA VAL A 221 4.50 -8.56 18.54
C VAL A 221 5.33 -7.55 17.76
N ASN A 222 4.72 -6.75 16.88
CA ASN A 222 5.40 -5.71 16.12
C ASN A 222 6.10 -4.71 17.06
N GLU A 223 5.39 -4.26 18.09
CA GLU A 223 5.94 -3.32 19.08
C GLU A 223 6.96 -3.98 20.01
N LYS A 224 6.76 -5.24 20.40
CA LYS A 224 7.73 -6.02 21.20
C LYS A 224 9.06 -6.20 20.47
N LEU A 225 9.03 -6.42 19.16
CA LEU A 225 10.23 -6.55 18.32
C LEU A 225 10.87 -5.19 18.00
N GLY A 226 10.20 -4.08 18.31
CA GLY A 226 10.69 -2.73 18.00
C GLY A 226 10.82 -2.49 16.49
N LEU A 227 9.92 -3.07 15.68
CA LEU A 227 10.00 -2.94 14.22
C LEU A 227 9.83 -1.47 13.80
N PRO A 228 10.55 -1.03 12.74
CA PRO A 228 10.57 0.37 12.32
C PRO A 228 9.23 0.84 11.73
N HIS A 229 8.47 -0.08 11.12
CA HIS A 229 7.11 0.16 10.62
C HIS A 229 6.08 -0.48 11.55
N THR A 230 4.87 0.05 11.57
CA THR A 230 3.72 -0.54 12.28
C THR A 230 3.21 -1.79 11.56
N ILE A 231 2.27 -2.52 12.19
CA ILE A 231 1.49 -3.47 11.40
C ILE A 231 0.77 -2.73 10.28
N HIS A 232 0.85 -3.28 9.08
CA HIS A 232 0.24 -2.70 7.89
C HIS A 232 -1.02 -3.52 7.56
N VAL A 233 -2.20 -2.91 7.65
CA VAL A 233 -3.48 -3.62 7.74
C VAL A 233 -4.39 -3.28 6.57
N HIS A 234 -4.80 -4.31 5.84
CA HIS A 234 -5.96 -4.35 4.96
C HIS A 234 -7.07 -5.06 5.74
N GLY A 235 -8.15 -4.34 6.06
CA GLY A 235 -9.22 -4.84 6.93
C GLY A 235 -10.18 -5.84 6.26
N ASN A 236 -10.95 -6.54 7.09
CA ASN A 236 -12.02 -7.42 6.62
C ASN A 236 -13.14 -6.62 5.93
N ASN A 237 -14.02 -7.30 5.18
CA ASN A 237 -15.14 -6.72 4.45
C ASN A 237 -14.76 -5.59 3.48
N LEU A 238 -13.54 -5.62 2.91
CA LEU A 238 -13.15 -4.65 1.90
C LEU A 238 -14.21 -4.59 0.79
N GLY A 239 -14.56 -3.37 0.38
CA GLY A 239 -15.47 -3.16 -0.73
C GLY A 239 -16.96 -3.38 -0.45
N HIS A 240 -17.36 -3.71 0.78
CA HIS A 240 -18.76 -3.96 1.14
C HIS A 240 -19.44 -2.72 1.75
N PRO A 241 -20.68 -2.36 1.35
CA PRO A 241 -21.45 -1.32 2.03
C PRO A 241 -21.59 -1.60 3.53
N GLY A 242 -21.35 -0.57 4.35
CA GLY A 242 -21.39 -0.65 5.82
C GLY A 242 -20.05 -0.99 6.47
N ASN A 243 -19.01 -1.27 5.69
CA ASN A 243 -17.71 -1.70 6.23
C ASN A 243 -16.93 -0.63 7.02
N TYR A 244 -17.38 0.62 7.06
CA TYR A 244 -16.73 1.64 7.89
C TYR A 244 -16.77 1.26 9.38
N GLU A 245 -17.82 0.58 9.86
CA GLU A 245 -17.98 0.19 11.26
C GLU A 245 -16.88 -0.82 11.68
N ILE A 246 -16.72 -1.90 10.91
CA ILE A 246 -15.70 -2.91 11.18
C ILE A 246 -14.28 -2.34 11.03
N THR A 247 -14.08 -1.36 10.15
CA THR A 247 -12.83 -0.62 10.02
C THR A 247 -12.48 0.14 11.29
N LEU A 248 -13.45 0.88 11.86
CA LEU A 248 -13.26 1.59 13.13
C LEU A 248 -13.00 0.62 14.28
N GLU A 249 -13.73 -0.50 14.36
CA GLU A 249 -13.48 -1.52 15.37
C GLU A 249 -12.08 -2.15 15.26
N THR A 250 -11.57 -2.30 14.04
CA THR A 250 -10.20 -2.82 13.80
C THR A 250 -9.16 -1.85 14.35
N MET A 251 -9.34 -0.55 14.11
CA MET A 251 -8.46 0.50 14.64
C MET A 251 -8.54 0.58 16.17
N GLU A 252 -9.73 0.42 16.74
CA GLU A 252 -9.95 0.46 18.19
C GLU A 252 -9.32 -0.76 18.91
N ALA A 253 -9.35 -1.94 18.29
CA ALA A 253 -8.82 -3.18 18.87
C ALA A 253 -7.35 -3.09 19.29
N VAL A 254 -6.56 -2.22 18.64
CA VAL A 254 -5.12 -2.05 18.92
C VAL A 254 -4.79 -0.76 19.66
N ARG A 255 -5.80 0.03 20.06
CA ARG A 255 -5.61 1.35 20.68
C ARG A 255 -4.73 1.32 21.93
N GLU A 256 -4.90 0.29 22.75
CA GLU A 256 -4.17 0.13 24.03
C GLU A 256 -2.78 -0.51 23.86
N VAL A 257 -2.39 -0.88 22.63
CA VAL A 257 -1.04 -1.37 22.36
C VAL A 257 -0.07 -0.19 22.48
N LYS A 258 0.98 -0.36 23.28
CA LYS A 258 1.99 0.68 23.49
C LYS A 258 2.99 0.69 22.33
N PRO A 259 3.19 1.82 21.65
CA PRO A 259 4.17 1.90 20.57
C PRO A 259 5.60 1.71 21.10
N ALA A 260 6.45 1.12 20.27
CA ALA A 260 7.88 1.04 20.48
C ALA A 260 8.50 2.46 20.51
N LYS A 261 9.67 2.57 21.16
CA LYS A 261 10.37 3.85 21.32
C LYS A 261 10.62 4.50 19.96
N GLY A 262 10.19 5.75 19.81
CA GLY A 262 10.39 6.53 18.58
C GLY A 262 9.20 6.52 17.61
N ARG A 263 8.12 5.77 17.89
CA ARG A 263 6.85 5.86 17.16
C ARG A 263 5.70 6.31 18.04
N ARG A 264 4.71 6.97 17.42
CA ARG A 264 3.43 7.37 18.04
C ARG A 264 2.28 6.44 17.65
N ASN A 265 2.32 5.93 16.43
CA ASN A 265 1.34 5.03 15.86
C ASN A 265 1.72 3.56 16.06
N VAL A 266 0.71 2.69 16.10
CA VAL A 266 0.84 1.21 16.22
C VAL A 266 0.22 0.46 15.04
N ILE A 267 -0.60 1.16 14.24
CA ILE A 267 -1.24 0.60 13.05
C ILE A 267 -1.15 1.58 11.86
N HIS A 268 -0.89 1.02 10.70
CA HIS A 268 -1.08 1.69 9.41
C HIS A 268 -2.21 0.97 8.65
N PHE A 269 -3.36 1.63 8.48
CA PHE A 269 -4.50 1.07 7.74
C PHE A 269 -4.43 1.50 6.28
N THR A 270 -4.26 0.55 5.39
CA THR A 270 -4.00 0.83 3.99
C THR A 270 -5.26 0.97 3.16
N HIS A 271 -5.15 1.71 2.05
CA HIS A 271 -6.19 1.91 1.05
C HIS A 271 -7.60 2.09 1.64
N VAL A 272 -7.66 2.95 2.66
CA VAL A 272 -8.81 3.07 3.58
C VAL A 272 -10.08 3.49 2.86
N GLN A 273 -9.97 4.10 1.67
CA GLN A 273 -11.11 4.42 0.82
C GLN A 273 -12.01 3.20 0.56
N PHE A 274 -11.45 2.00 0.35
CA PHE A 274 -12.24 0.77 0.13
C PHE A 274 -12.87 0.19 1.40
N ASN A 275 -12.56 0.77 2.55
CA ASN A 275 -12.97 0.38 3.90
C ASN A 275 -13.77 1.50 4.61
N ALA A 276 -14.21 2.51 3.85
CA ALA A 276 -14.93 3.67 4.33
C ALA A 276 -16.32 3.77 3.66
N TYR A 277 -17.03 2.64 3.56
CA TYR A 277 -18.33 2.57 2.90
C TYR A 277 -19.45 2.56 3.92
N ALA A 278 -20.39 3.49 3.79
CA ALA A 278 -21.63 3.52 4.56
C ALA A 278 -22.79 2.89 3.77
N GLY A 279 -23.96 2.83 4.40
CA GLY A 279 -25.13 2.13 3.87
C GLY A 279 -25.14 0.64 4.21
N THR A 280 -26.22 -0.05 3.85
CA THR A 280 -26.42 -1.48 4.16
C THR A 280 -26.35 -2.36 2.92
N SER A 281 -26.42 -1.76 1.73
CA SER A 281 -26.40 -2.43 0.44
C SER A 281 -25.93 -1.47 -0.66
N TRP A 282 -25.83 -1.96 -1.90
CA TRP A 282 -25.53 -1.10 -3.05
C TRP A 282 -26.67 -0.12 -3.40
N LYS A 283 -27.89 -0.30 -2.85
CA LYS A 283 -29.04 0.56 -3.12
C LYS A 283 -28.99 1.88 -2.35
N ASP A 284 -28.40 1.84 -1.16
CA ASP A 284 -28.27 2.93 -0.19
C ASP A 284 -26.78 3.25 0.09
N PHE A 285 -25.90 2.85 -0.83
CA PHE A 285 -24.45 3.06 -0.74
C PHE A 285 -24.11 4.54 -0.60
N ALA A 286 -23.29 4.86 0.41
CA ALA A 286 -22.87 6.22 0.73
C ALA A 286 -21.40 6.25 1.20
N SER A 287 -20.85 7.45 1.31
CA SER A 287 -19.54 7.67 1.93
C SER A 287 -19.61 7.45 3.45
N GLY A 288 -18.67 6.69 3.99
CA GLY A 288 -18.30 6.68 5.41
C GLY A 288 -16.98 7.41 5.68
N GLY A 289 -16.49 8.19 4.71
CA GLY A 289 -15.18 8.86 4.77
C GLY A 289 -15.08 9.88 5.90
N LYS A 290 -16.17 10.57 6.23
CA LYS A 290 -16.24 11.52 7.33
C LYS A 290 -16.02 10.83 8.69
N GLU A 291 -16.68 9.71 8.92
CA GLU A 291 -16.58 8.92 10.15
C GLU A 291 -15.14 8.42 10.35
N ILE A 292 -14.50 7.94 9.27
CA ILE A 292 -13.09 7.55 9.29
C ILE A 292 -12.18 8.75 9.62
N ALA A 293 -12.37 9.89 8.95
CA ALA A 293 -11.56 11.08 9.20
C ALA A 293 -11.72 11.62 10.63
N GLU A 294 -12.94 11.62 11.17
CA GLU A 294 -13.21 12.00 12.55
C GLU A 294 -12.50 11.09 13.56
N TYR A 295 -12.45 9.78 13.29
CA TYR A 295 -11.70 8.85 14.13
C TYR A 295 -10.20 9.15 14.07
N ILE A 296 -9.61 9.31 12.89
CA ILE A 296 -8.17 9.62 12.71
C ILE A 296 -7.80 10.93 13.40
N ASN A 297 -8.66 11.95 13.32
CA ASN A 297 -8.43 13.25 13.97
C ASN A 297 -8.41 13.15 15.51
N LYS A 298 -9.14 12.20 16.10
CA LYS A 298 -9.23 12.01 17.56
C LYS A 298 -8.15 11.09 18.13
N HIS A 299 -7.39 10.39 17.29
CA HIS A 299 -6.51 9.31 17.71
C HIS A 299 -5.13 9.37 17.06
N ASP A 300 -4.06 9.25 17.86
CA ASP A 300 -2.67 9.31 17.39
C ASP A 300 -2.06 7.93 17.06
N HIS A 301 -2.74 6.86 17.44
CA HIS A 301 -2.24 5.50 17.26
C HIS A 301 -2.38 4.97 15.83
N VAL A 302 -3.07 5.70 14.95
CA VAL A 302 -3.41 5.30 13.57
C VAL A 302 -2.77 6.23 12.55
N THR A 303 -2.26 5.63 11.48
CA THR A 303 -1.98 6.30 10.20
C THR A 303 -2.70 5.53 9.09
N VAL A 304 -2.97 6.19 7.96
CA VAL A 304 -3.65 5.58 6.83
C VAL A 304 -2.96 5.91 5.51
N ASP A 305 -3.18 5.07 4.51
CA ASP A 305 -3.03 5.44 3.12
C ASP A 305 -4.36 5.30 2.37
N ILE A 306 -4.55 6.07 1.32
CA ILE A 306 -5.89 6.36 0.81
C ILE A 306 -6.43 5.30 -0.13
N GLY A 307 -5.63 4.83 -1.09
CA GLY A 307 -6.14 3.96 -2.15
C GLY A 307 -7.06 4.70 -3.13
N GLN A 308 -6.72 5.94 -3.48
CA GLN A 308 -7.56 6.81 -4.31
C GLN A 308 -7.93 6.16 -5.65
N VAL A 309 -9.23 6.16 -5.97
CA VAL A 309 -9.74 5.71 -7.27
C VAL A 309 -9.35 6.68 -8.38
N ILE A 310 -8.88 6.12 -9.50
CA ILE A 310 -8.68 6.78 -10.77
C ILE A 310 -9.69 6.24 -11.78
N PHE A 311 -10.51 7.11 -12.36
CA PHE A 311 -11.40 6.70 -13.44
C PHE A 311 -10.62 6.19 -14.65
N GLY A 312 -10.98 5.00 -15.14
CA GLY A 312 -10.29 4.32 -16.23
C GLY A 312 -10.14 2.83 -15.97
N ASP A 313 -9.28 2.19 -16.78
CA ASP A 313 -8.93 0.80 -16.60
C ASP A 313 -8.06 0.63 -15.33
N ALA A 314 -8.38 -0.39 -14.55
CA ALA A 314 -7.61 -0.88 -13.42
C ALA A 314 -7.39 -2.39 -13.57
N THR A 315 -6.43 -2.92 -12.82
CA THR A 315 -6.29 -4.37 -12.58
C THR A 315 -6.25 -4.52 -11.09
N THR A 316 -7.30 -5.07 -10.49
CA THR A 316 -7.26 -5.39 -9.08
C THR A 316 -6.39 -6.62 -8.87
N MET A 317 -5.54 -6.56 -7.85
CA MET A 317 -4.71 -7.65 -7.39
C MET A 317 -4.46 -7.48 -5.90
N THR A 318 -4.86 -8.48 -5.13
CA THR A 318 -4.70 -8.45 -3.68
C THR A 318 -4.44 -9.85 -3.14
N ALA A 319 -4.01 -9.94 -1.88
CA ALA A 319 -4.00 -11.20 -1.14
C ALA A 319 -5.41 -11.59 -0.65
N ASP A 320 -6.41 -10.73 -0.82
CA ASP A 320 -7.82 -10.98 -0.48
C ASP A 320 -8.54 -11.75 -1.60
N GLY A 321 -8.25 -13.05 -1.70
CA GLY A 321 -8.88 -13.98 -2.64
C GLY A 321 -10.43 -13.95 -2.67
N PRO A 322 -11.14 -13.99 -1.52
CA PRO A 322 -12.61 -14.01 -1.54
C PRO A 322 -13.22 -12.71 -2.08
N TRP A 323 -12.59 -11.56 -1.83
CA TRP A 323 -13.02 -10.29 -2.42
C TRP A 323 -12.87 -10.30 -3.94
N GLU A 324 -11.72 -10.77 -4.46
CA GLU A 324 -11.48 -10.83 -5.91
C GLU A 324 -12.44 -11.80 -6.60
N PHE A 325 -12.78 -12.93 -5.97
CA PHE A 325 -13.83 -13.81 -6.48
C PHE A 325 -15.20 -13.09 -6.52
N THR A 326 -15.55 -12.35 -5.47
CA THR A 326 -16.78 -11.53 -5.45
C THR A 326 -16.76 -10.48 -6.57
N LEU A 327 -15.63 -9.81 -6.78
CA LEU A 327 -15.47 -8.81 -7.83
C LEU A 327 -15.64 -9.41 -9.23
N HIS A 328 -15.09 -10.61 -9.46
CA HIS A 328 -15.32 -11.38 -10.68
C HIS A 328 -16.81 -11.65 -10.94
N GLN A 329 -17.56 -12.03 -9.91
CA GLN A 329 -19.01 -12.27 -10.03
C GLN A 329 -19.78 -10.99 -10.35
N ILE A 330 -19.55 -9.89 -9.62
CA ILE A 330 -20.31 -8.63 -9.82
C ILE A 330 -19.96 -7.90 -11.12
N THR A 331 -18.78 -8.17 -11.70
CA THR A 331 -18.37 -7.61 -13.00
C THR A 331 -18.90 -8.39 -14.19
N GLY A 332 -19.75 -9.40 -13.96
CA GLY A 332 -20.31 -10.23 -15.04
C GLY A 332 -19.31 -11.24 -15.60
N GLY A 333 -18.36 -11.69 -14.78
CA GLY A 333 -17.44 -12.75 -15.14
C GLY A 333 -16.16 -12.29 -15.84
N ASN A 334 -15.65 -11.09 -15.52
CA ASN A 334 -14.33 -10.66 -16.00
C ASN A 334 -13.27 -11.71 -15.69
N LYS A 335 -12.21 -11.83 -16.51
CA LYS A 335 -11.16 -12.84 -16.30
C LYS A 335 -10.65 -12.80 -14.85
N TRP A 336 -10.52 -13.96 -14.20
CA TRP A 336 -10.09 -14.07 -12.82
C TRP A 336 -8.93 -15.07 -12.68
N VAL A 337 -7.96 -14.73 -11.84
CA VAL A 337 -6.89 -15.62 -11.40
C VAL A 337 -6.94 -15.72 -9.89
N ASN A 338 -6.87 -16.94 -9.37
CA ASN A 338 -6.70 -17.22 -7.94
C ASN A 338 -5.40 -17.98 -7.71
N SER A 339 -4.75 -17.74 -6.59
CA SER A 339 -3.67 -18.59 -6.10
C SER A 339 -3.65 -18.60 -4.59
N ASP A 340 -4.03 -19.75 -4.02
CA ASP A 340 -3.73 -20.11 -2.65
C ASP A 340 -2.27 -20.57 -2.55
N VAL A 341 -1.59 -20.14 -1.50
CA VAL A 341 -0.20 -20.46 -1.19
C VAL A 341 -0.21 -21.23 0.12
N GLU A 342 0.31 -22.45 0.06
CA GLU A 342 0.24 -23.42 1.16
C GLU A 342 0.65 -22.78 2.50
N LEU A 343 -0.20 -22.95 3.53
CA LEU A 343 0.00 -22.51 4.91
C LEU A 343 0.18 -20.99 5.14
N GLU A 344 0.13 -20.15 4.10
CA GLU A 344 0.61 -18.77 4.19
C GLU A 344 -0.46 -17.72 3.90
N THR A 345 -1.07 -17.77 2.73
CA THR A 345 -1.93 -16.71 2.19
C THR A 345 -2.64 -17.17 0.92
N GLY A 346 -3.59 -16.38 0.44
CA GLY A 346 -4.17 -16.45 -0.90
C GLY A 346 -3.85 -15.22 -1.74
N SER A 347 -4.41 -15.18 -2.94
CA SER A 347 -4.40 -14.01 -3.81
C SER A 347 -5.43 -14.14 -4.92
N GLY A 348 -5.94 -13.00 -5.38
CA GLY A 348 -6.81 -12.91 -6.55
C GLY A 348 -6.40 -11.75 -7.47
N ILE A 349 -6.76 -11.84 -8.75
CA ILE A 349 -6.57 -10.78 -9.75
C ILE A 349 -7.81 -10.68 -10.63
N VAL A 350 -8.39 -9.48 -10.80
CA VAL A 350 -9.51 -9.20 -11.70
C VAL A 350 -9.32 -7.87 -12.45
N PRO A 351 -9.48 -7.82 -13.78
CA PRO A 351 -9.59 -6.56 -14.51
C PRO A 351 -10.84 -5.77 -14.10
N TYR A 352 -10.71 -4.47 -13.84
CA TYR A 352 -11.83 -3.59 -13.51
C TYR A 352 -11.79 -2.28 -14.31
N VAL A 353 -12.92 -1.58 -14.41
CA VAL A 353 -12.99 -0.25 -15.03
C VAL A 353 -13.83 0.69 -14.15
N PHE A 354 -13.17 1.68 -13.55
CA PHE A 354 -13.87 2.73 -12.82
C PHE A 354 -14.46 3.75 -13.80
N ARG A 355 -15.79 3.77 -13.90
CA ARG A 355 -16.56 4.64 -14.81
C ARG A 355 -17.23 5.77 -14.06
N ARG A 356 -17.02 7.02 -14.49
CA ARG A 356 -17.65 8.23 -13.92
C ARG A 356 -19.18 8.19 -13.93
N THR A 357 -19.76 7.49 -14.90
CA THR A 357 -21.21 7.36 -15.06
C THR A 357 -21.84 6.33 -14.13
N ILE A 358 -21.03 5.52 -13.43
CA ILE A 358 -21.52 4.54 -12.46
C ILE A 358 -21.51 5.20 -11.07
N PRO A 359 -22.67 5.32 -10.39
CA PRO A 359 -22.78 6.03 -9.12
C PRO A 359 -21.81 5.51 -8.05
N VAL A 360 -21.65 4.18 -7.94
CA VAL A 360 -20.70 3.56 -7.00
C VAL A 360 -19.28 4.07 -7.22
N ASN A 361 -18.79 4.07 -8.45
CA ASN A 361 -17.44 4.53 -8.78
C ASN A 361 -17.25 6.04 -8.52
N ALA A 362 -18.30 6.83 -8.73
CA ALA A 362 -18.26 8.26 -8.43
C ALA A 362 -18.13 8.52 -6.92
N VAL A 363 -18.89 7.78 -6.10
CA VAL A 363 -18.78 7.85 -4.64
C VAL A 363 -17.43 7.34 -4.15
N GLN A 364 -16.90 6.23 -4.70
CA GLN A 364 -15.57 5.73 -4.37
C GLN A 364 -14.45 6.76 -4.65
N TRP A 365 -14.53 7.44 -5.79
CA TRP A 365 -13.62 8.55 -6.10
C TRP A 365 -13.74 9.70 -5.09
N ALA A 366 -14.97 10.04 -4.67
CA ALA A 366 -15.22 11.12 -3.71
C ALA A 366 -14.74 10.78 -2.29
N ILE A 367 -14.90 9.54 -1.82
CA ILE A 367 -14.48 9.09 -0.49
C ILE A 367 -13.00 9.37 -0.25
N GLY A 368 -12.13 9.02 -1.21
CA GLY A 368 -10.69 9.23 -1.05
C GLY A 368 -10.31 10.70 -0.88
N LEU A 369 -10.94 11.60 -1.66
CA LEU A 369 -10.76 13.05 -1.52
C LEU A 369 -11.34 13.58 -0.21
N GLU A 370 -12.52 13.10 0.20
CA GLU A 370 -13.17 13.50 1.44
C GLU A 370 -12.28 13.20 2.64
N ILE A 371 -11.68 12.01 2.72
CA ILE A 371 -10.76 11.64 3.80
C ILE A 371 -9.52 12.54 3.79
N MET A 372 -8.85 12.69 2.64
CA MET A 372 -7.64 13.53 2.52
C MET A 372 -7.87 14.99 2.89
N LEU A 373 -9.06 15.53 2.59
CA LEU A 373 -9.41 16.92 2.87
C LEU A 373 -9.96 17.13 4.29
N SER A 374 -10.37 16.07 4.98
CA SER A 374 -10.99 16.15 6.32
C SER A 374 -10.05 15.77 7.47
N VAL A 375 -8.94 15.08 7.20
CA VAL A 375 -7.91 14.81 8.21
C VAL A 375 -7.04 16.04 8.42
N ASN A 376 -6.93 16.48 9.67
CA ASN A 376 -6.22 17.70 10.05
C ASN A 376 -4.69 17.51 10.06
N ASP A 377 -4.21 16.36 10.53
CA ASP A 377 -2.80 16.03 10.58
C ASP A 377 -2.40 15.21 9.35
N LEU A 378 -1.82 15.88 8.35
CA LEU A 378 -1.41 15.25 7.10
C LEU A 378 -0.29 14.21 7.28
N TYR A 379 0.45 14.22 8.40
CA TYR A 379 1.42 13.15 8.69
C TYR A 379 0.75 11.81 9.03
N LYS A 380 -0.57 11.79 9.22
CA LYS A 380 -1.36 10.57 9.38
C LYS A 380 -1.88 10.01 8.06
N VAL A 381 -1.65 10.67 6.92
CA VAL A 381 -2.22 10.31 5.63
C VAL A 381 -1.13 10.19 4.56
N CYS A 382 -1.09 9.05 3.87
CA CYS A 382 -0.24 8.84 2.70
C CYS A 382 -1.08 8.78 1.42
N LEU A 383 -0.66 9.52 0.39
CA LEU A 383 -1.27 9.48 -0.93
C LEU A 383 -0.86 8.19 -1.64
N THR A 384 -1.86 7.34 -1.93
CA THR A 384 -1.70 6.08 -2.66
C THR A 384 -2.91 5.88 -3.57
N THR A 385 -2.76 4.97 -4.54
CA THR A 385 -3.86 4.46 -5.37
C THR A 385 -4.04 2.96 -5.17
N ASP A 386 -3.39 2.40 -4.13
CA ASP A 386 -3.25 0.95 -3.98
C ASP A 386 -2.82 0.32 -5.31
N HIS A 387 -1.79 0.87 -5.95
CA HIS A 387 -1.54 0.57 -7.36
C HIS A 387 -1.42 -0.95 -7.56
N PRO A 388 -2.13 -1.53 -8.56
CA PRO A 388 -3.05 -0.90 -9.53
C PRO A 388 -4.56 -0.99 -9.21
N ASN A 389 -4.95 -1.38 -7.98
CA ASN A 389 -6.32 -1.59 -7.54
C ASN A 389 -7.21 -0.35 -7.70
N GLY A 390 -6.87 0.77 -7.04
CA GLY A 390 -7.57 2.05 -7.21
C GLY A 390 -7.19 2.76 -8.50
N GLY A 391 -5.98 2.51 -9.00
CA GLY A 391 -5.54 2.92 -10.33
C GLY A 391 -4.02 2.96 -10.48
N PRO A 392 -3.52 3.25 -11.70
CA PRO A 392 -2.08 3.28 -11.95
C PRO A 392 -1.35 4.37 -11.14
N PHE A 393 -0.20 4.05 -10.53
CA PHE A 393 0.55 4.98 -9.68
C PHE A 393 0.98 6.26 -10.40
N TYR A 394 1.17 6.20 -11.73
CA TYR A 394 1.57 7.37 -12.51
C TYR A 394 0.48 8.45 -12.62
N PHE A 395 -0.67 8.25 -11.97
CA PHE A 395 -1.69 9.27 -11.73
C PHE A 395 -1.53 10.02 -10.39
N TYR A 396 -0.51 9.76 -9.56
CA TYR A 396 -0.27 10.57 -8.36
C TYR A 396 -0.23 12.09 -8.64
N PRO A 397 0.42 12.60 -9.70
CA PRO A 397 0.38 14.03 -10.04
C PRO A 397 -1.05 14.53 -10.33
N LYS A 398 -1.91 13.66 -10.87
CA LYS A 398 -3.32 13.99 -11.12
C LYS A 398 -4.08 14.13 -9.80
N ILE A 399 -3.84 13.25 -8.83
CA ILE A 399 -4.46 13.35 -7.50
C ILE A 399 -4.00 14.62 -6.80
N ILE A 400 -2.71 14.92 -6.82
CA ILE A 400 -2.16 16.17 -6.28
C ILE A 400 -2.87 17.37 -6.91
N SER A 401 -3.11 17.36 -8.23
CA SER A 401 -3.85 18.43 -8.91
C SER A 401 -5.29 18.63 -8.41
N TRP A 402 -5.96 17.56 -7.97
CA TRP A 402 -7.30 17.64 -7.37
C TRP A 402 -7.28 18.21 -5.95
N LEU A 403 -6.20 17.98 -5.19
CA LEU A 403 -6.08 18.47 -3.82
C LEU A 403 -5.73 19.96 -3.74
N VAL A 404 -4.99 20.47 -4.73
CA VAL A 404 -4.52 21.87 -4.74
C VAL A 404 -5.40 22.82 -5.57
N SER A 405 -6.40 22.30 -6.29
CA SER A 405 -7.32 23.09 -7.11
C SER A 405 -8.76 22.66 -6.88
N ARG A 406 -9.60 23.60 -6.43
CA ARG A 406 -11.05 23.40 -6.29
C ARG A 406 -11.78 23.31 -7.62
#